data_AF-A0A9W9S0F4-F1
#
_entry.id   AF-A0A9W9S0F4-F1
#
_cell.length_a   1.000
_cell.length_b   1.000
_cell.length_c   1.000
_cell.angle_alpha   90.00
_cell.angle_beta   90.00
_cell.angle_gamma   90.00
#
_symmetry.space_group_name_H-M   'P 1'
#
loop_
_entity.id
_entity.type
_entity.pdbx_description
1 polymer ?
#
loop_
_entity_poly.entity_id
_entity_poly.type
_entity_poly.pdbx_seq_one_letter_code
_entity_poly.pdbx_strand_id
1 'polypeptide(L)'
;MIKQWGNDPANPQTAELSDWLIGEGIWAKGVNGRALRDMKAPGTAYNDERVGSDRQPGHWKNFQKLPLSEDKGGVHINSGIPNHAFYLASTLIGGYSWQTAGPIWYKALTSGKLRQNASFKEFAELTILNADDHEDKIKEAWKRVGYPFGEARDEL
;
A
#
# COMPACT_ATOMS: atom_id res chain seq x y z
N MET A 1 2.50 -4.08 -9.94
CA MET A 1 3.32 -3.64 -11.09
C MET A 1 3.85 -4.81 -11.92
N ILE A 2 4.78 -5.65 -11.44
CA ILE A 2 5.32 -6.77 -12.26
C ILE A 2 4.19 -7.68 -12.79
N LYS A 3 3.26 -8.09 -11.92
CA LYS A 3 2.07 -8.87 -12.31
C LYS A 3 1.24 -8.15 -13.37
N GLN A 4 0.94 -6.86 -13.15
CA GLN A 4 0.12 -6.06 -14.07
C GLN A 4 0.77 -5.94 -15.46
N TRP A 5 2.10 -5.83 -15.50
CA TRP A 5 2.86 -5.74 -16.75
C TRP A 5 3.04 -7.10 -17.44
N GLY A 6 3.36 -8.15 -16.67
CA GLY A 6 3.92 -9.38 -17.21
C GLY A 6 3.05 -10.63 -17.10
N ASN A 7 1.90 -10.59 -16.42
CA ASN A 7 1.03 -11.78 -16.28
C ASN A 7 0.39 -12.18 -17.61
N ASP A 8 -0.02 -11.20 -18.41
CA ASP A 8 -0.37 -11.36 -19.82
C ASP A 8 0.30 -10.23 -20.62
N PRO A 9 1.49 -10.46 -21.20
CA PRO A 9 2.22 -9.43 -21.93
C PRO A 9 1.49 -8.90 -23.18
N ALA A 10 0.53 -9.66 -23.72
CA ALA A 10 -0.31 -9.19 -24.83
C ALA A 10 -1.42 -8.24 -24.35
N ASN A 11 -1.83 -8.35 -23.09
CA ASN A 11 -2.88 -7.55 -22.47
C ASN A 11 -2.45 -7.05 -21.08
N PRO A 12 -1.45 -6.15 -21.01
CA PRO A 12 -1.02 -5.58 -19.74
C PRO A 12 -2.18 -4.84 -19.07
N GLN A 13 -2.29 -4.97 -17.75
CA GLN A 13 -3.40 -4.42 -16.97
C GLN A 13 -3.13 -2.96 -16.58
N THR A 14 -4.10 -2.08 -16.80
CA THR A 14 -4.10 -0.75 -16.20
C THR A 14 -4.38 -0.83 -14.69
N ALA A 15 -4.19 0.28 -13.99
CA ALA A 15 -4.50 0.40 -12.56
C ALA A 15 -5.95 0.02 -12.25
N GLU A 16 -6.89 0.34 -13.13
CA GLU A 16 -8.32 0.05 -12.97
C GLU A 16 -8.65 -1.44 -13.14
N LEU A 17 -7.91 -2.15 -14.01
CA LEU A 17 -8.17 -3.56 -14.35
C LEU A 17 -7.43 -4.55 -13.44
N SER A 18 -6.39 -4.08 -12.74
CA SER A 18 -5.60 -4.91 -11.82
C SER A 18 -6.42 -5.38 -10.60
N ASP A 19 -6.20 -6.62 -10.16
CA ASP A 19 -6.81 -7.16 -8.93
C ASP A 19 -6.24 -6.55 -7.64
N TRP A 20 -5.00 -6.06 -7.67
CA TRP A 20 -4.29 -5.47 -6.52
C TRP A 20 -4.03 -6.46 -5.36
N LEU A 21 -4.02 -7.75 -5.66
CA LEU A 21 -3.77 -8.82 -4.71
C LEU A 21 -2.29 -9.20 -4.64
N ILE A 22 -1.79 -9.42 -3.42
CA ILE A 22 -0.44 -9.91 -3.16
C ILE A 22 -0.50 -11.37 -2.73
N GLY A 23 0.11 -12.26 -3.51
CA GLY A 23 0.06 -13.70 -3.26
C GLY A 23 -1.29 -14.31 -3.62
N GLU A 24 -1.92 -13.85 -4.70
CA GLU A 24 -3.11 -14.52 -5.25
C GLU A 24 -2.82 -16.01 -5.50
N GLY A 25 -3.74 -16.88 -5.09
CA GLY A 25 -3.65 -18.32 -5.31
C GLY A 25 -2.61 -19.06 -4.46
N ILE A 26 -1.98 -18.38 -3.49
CA ILE A 26 -0.97 -18.99 -2.61
C ILE A 26 -1.56 -19.99 -1.60
N TRP A 27 -2.83 -19.85 -1.28
CA TRP A 27 -3.47 -20.64 -0.25
C TRP A 27 -3.73 -22.08 -0.73
N ALA A 28 -3.45 -23.05 0.15
CA ALA A 28 -3.75 -24.44 -0.13
C ALA A 28 -5.27 -24.65 -0.29
N LYS A 29 -5.64 -25.67 -1.06
CA LYS A 29 -7.05 -26.03 -1.28
C LYS A 29 -7.78 -26.15 0.05
N GLY A 30 -8.93 -25.49 0.12
CA GLY A 30 -9.81 -25.49 1.27
C GLY A 30 -9.71 -24.24 2.11
N VAL A 31 -8.59 -23.50 2.12
CA VAL A 31 -8.45 -22.23 2.86
C VAL A 31 -9.32 -21.15 2.22
N ASN A 32 -10.14 -20.48 3.03
CA ASN A 32 -10.98 -19.36 2.62
C ASN A 32 -10.16 -18.06 2.54
N GLY A 33 -9.40 -17.91 1.46
CA GLY A 33 -8.61 -16.72 1.18
C GLY A 33 -8.34 -16.54 -0.31
N ARG A 34 -8.35 -15.28 -0.77
CA ARG A 34 -8.05 -14.92 -2.16
C ARG A 34 -6.55 -14.69 -2.36
N ALA A 35 -5.90 -14.11 -1.36
CA ALA A 35 -4.50 -13.70 -1.38
C ALA A 35 -3.96 -13.53 0.06
N LEU A 36 -2.68 -13.19 0.22
CA LEU A 36 -2.13 -12.79 1.53
C LEU A 36 -2.55 -11.37 1.92
N ARG A 37 -2.62 -10.46 0.94
CA ARG A 37 -2.95 -9.04 1.16
C ARG A 37 -3.75 -8.51 -0.01
N ASP A 38 -4.58 -7.51 0.27
CA ASP A 38 -5.36 -6.79 -0.72
C ASP A 38 -4.99 -5.30 -0.61
N MET A 39 -4.29 -4.76 -1.63
CA MET A 39 -3.88 -3.34 -1.60
C MET A 39 -5.09 -2.42 -1.82
N LYS A 40 -6.11 -2.88 -2.55
CA LYS A 40 -7.34 -2.13 -2.82
C LYS A 40 -8.27 -2.09 -1.62
N ALA A 41 -8.29 -3.15 -0.80
CA ALA A 41 -9.11 -3.24 0.40
C ALA A 41 -8.37 -4.01 1.51
N PRO A 42 -7.39 -3.38 2.20
CA PRO A 42 -6.66 -4.02 3.30
C PRO A 42 -7.60 -4.56 4.38
N GLY A 43 -7.32 -5.76 4.90
CA GLY A 43 -8.17 -6.43 5.90
C GLY A 43 -9.20 -7.37 5.29
N THR A 44 -9.19 -7.58 3.96
CA THR A 44 -10.22 -8.38 3.26
C THR A 44 -9.66 -9.54 2.44
N ALA A 45 -8.35 -9.79 2.49
CA ALA A 45 -7.72 -10.78 1.62
C ALA A 45 -8.11 -12.24 1.99
N TYR A 46 -8.32 -12.52 3.27
CA TYR A 46 -8.69 -13.84 3.78
C TYR A 46 -9.42 -13.78 5.12
N ASN A 47 -10.23 -14.80 5.40
CA ASN A 47 -10.86 -15.05 6.69
C ASN A 47 -11.19 -16.55 6.80
N ASP A 48 -10.33 -17.30 7.48
CA ASP A 48 -10.40 -18.75 7.58
C ASP A 48 -10.04 -19.23 8.99
N GLU A 49 -10.73 -20.26 9.48
CA GLU A 49 -10.52 -20.77 10.84
C GLU A 49 -9.11 -21.31 11.09
N ARG A 50 -8.40 -21.78 10.06
CA ARG A 50 -7.06 -22.36 10.21
C ARG A 50 -5.95 -21.33 10.25
N VAL A 51 -6.11 -20.23 9.48
CA VAL A 51 -5.06 -19.22 9.28
C VAL A 51 -5.43 -17.84 9.83
N GLY A 52 -6.63 -17.71 10.41
CA GLY A 52 -7.17 -16.47 10.96
C GLY A 52 -7.72 -15.55 9.88
N SER A 53 -7.75 -14.25 10.19
CA SER A 53 -8.25 -13.20 9.30
C SER A 53 -7.16 -12.17 8.96
N ASP A 54 -7.31 -11.51 7.81
CA ASP A 54 -6.51 -10.35 7.44
C ASP A 54 -6.80 -9.20 8.42
N ARG A 55 -5.76 -8.71 9.11
CA ARG A 55 -5.86 -7.66 10.15
C ARG A 55 -5.35 -6.29 9.66
N GLN A 56 -5.02 -6.13 8.38
CA GLN A 56 -4.37 -4.90 7.89
C GLN A 56 -5.35 -3.70 7.88
N PRO A 57 -5.05 -2.59 8.57
CA PRO A 57 -5.80 -1.36 8.37
C PRO A 57 -5.49 -0.72 7.02
N GLY A 58 -6.51 -0.15 6.36
CA GLY A 58 -6.34 0.67 5.16
C GLY A 58 -6.29 2.19 5.42
N HIS A 59 -6.43 2.62 6.68
CA HIS A 59 -6.50 4.05 7.05
C HIS A 59 -5.81 4.31 8.39
N TRP A 60 -5.15 5.46 8.53
CA TRP A 60 -4.38 5.89 9.71
C TRP A 60 -5.15 5.84 11.03
N LYS A 61 -6.44 6.23 11.01
CA LYS A 61 -7.35 6.11 12.17
C LYS A 61 -7.39 4.71 12.82
N ASN A 62 -7.07 3.67 12.06
CA ASN A 62 -7.05 2.27 12.51
C ASN A 62 -5.61 1.74 12.66
N PHE A 63 -4.60 2.61 12.64
CA PHE A 63 -3.21 2.25 12.88
C PHE A 63 -3.08 1.50 14.21
N GLN A 64 -2.38 0.37 14.20
CA GLN A 64 -2.20 -0.46 15.39
C GLN A 64 -0.82 -0.15 15.99
N LYS A 65 -0.81 0.47 17.18
CA LYS A 65 0.40 0.64 17.99
C LYS A 65 0.71 -0.68 18.68
N LEU A 66 1.74 -1.38 18.19
CA LEU A 66 2.15 -2.69 18.69
C LEU A 66 3.56 -2.63 19.28
N PRO A 67 3.88 -3.45 20.29
CA PRO A 67 5.24 -3.53 20.81
C PRO A 67 6.18 -4.13 19.76
N LEU A 68 7.49 -3.84 19.86
CA LEU A 68 8.50 -4.41 18.95
C LEU A 68 8.58 -5.95 18.98
N SER A 69 8.07 -6.57 20.04
CA SER A 69 7.95 -8.03 20.13
C SER A 69 6.85 -8.60 19.22
N GLU A 70 5.83 -7.81 18.90
CA GLU A 70 4.73 -8.20 18.02
C GLU A 70 4.94 -7.58 16.64
N ASP A 71 5.20 -8.43 15.64
CA ASP A 71 5.34 -7.99 14.26
C ASP A 71 6.34 -6.83 14.07
N LYS A 72 7.38 -6.76 14.92
CA LYS A 72 8.37 -5.67 14.94
C LYS A 72 7.74 -4.27 15.00
N GLY A 73 6.65 -4.12 15.75
CA GLY A 73 5.86 -2.88 15.81
C GLY A 73 4.79 -2.78 14.71
N GLY A 74 4.34 -3.92 14.17
CA GLY A 74 3.27 -3.96 13.18
C GLY A 74 3.70 -3.72 11.74
N VAL A 75 4.92 -4.13 11.33
CA VAL A 75 5.43 -3.88 9.97
C VAL A 75 4.57 -4.54 8.89
N HIS A 76 4.05 -5.75 9.14
CA HIS A 76 3.15 -6.42 8.22
C HIS A 76 1.72 -5.93 8.41
N ILE A 77 1.27 -5.70 9.63
CA ILE A 77 -0.09 -5.22 9.93
C ILE A 77 -0.33 -3.84 9.30
N ASN A 78 0.48 -2.84 9.64
CA ASN A 78 0.24 -1.44 9.24
C ASN A 78 0.63 -1.14 7.79
N SER A 79 1.26 -2.08 7.06
CA SER A 79 1.60 -1.90 5.64
C SER A 79 0.37 -1.75 4.71
N GLY A 80 -0.83 -2.11 5.18
CA GLY A 80 -2.08 -1.86 4.45
C GLY A 80 -2.31 -0.37 4.13
N ILE A 81 -1.89 0.54 5.02
CA ILE A 81 -2.07 2.00 4.86
C ILE A 81 -1.28 2.53 3.65
N PRO A 82 0.05 2.36 3.55
CA PRO A 82 0.80 2.80 2.37
C PRO A 82 0.45 1.99 1.11
N ASN A 83 0.07 0.72 1.23
CA ASN A 83 -0.41 -0.06 0.08
C ASN A 83 -1.69 0.53 -0.53
N HIS A 84 -2.66 0.90 0.32
CA HIS A 84 -3.91 1.52 -0.12
C HIS A 84 -3.68 2.91 -0.71
N ALA A 85 -2.74 3.69 -0.17
CA ALA A 85 -2.32 4.96 -0.76
C ALA A 85 -1.75 4.76 -2.17
N PHE A 86 -0.89 3.76 -2.39
CA PHE A 86 -0.35 3.47 -3.73
C PHE A 86 -1.43 3.02 -4.72
N TYR A 87 -2.36 2.17 -4.28
CA TYR A 87 -3.52 1.77 -5.09
C TYR A 87 -4.36 2.99 -5.50
N LEU A 88 -4.69 3.86 -4.54
CA LEU A 88 -5.49 5.06 -4.80
C LEU A 88 -4.77 6.02 -5.74
N ALA A 89 -3.47 6.27 -5.52
CA ALA A 89 -2.67 7.12 -6.40
C ALA A 89 -2.64 6.58 -7.83
N SER A 90 -2.38 5.28 -7.99
CA SER A 90 -2.36 4.62 -9.29
C SER A 90 -3.71 4.73 -10.00
N THR A 91 -4.81 4.57 -9.27
CA THR A 91 -6.17 4.63 -9.81
C THR A 91 -6.63 6.06 -10.10
N LEU A 92 -6.19 7.05 -9.31
CA LEU A 92 -6.50 8.46 -9.54
C LEU A 92 -5.75 9.02 -10.75
N ILE A 93 -4.51 8.59 -10.98
CA ILE A 93 -3.73 8.94 -12.17
C ILE A 93 -4.24 8.18 -13.40
N GLY A 94 -4.54 6.89 -13.20
CA GLY A 94 -5.02 5.99 -14.24
C GLY A 94 -3.92 5.48 -15.17
N GLY A 95 -4.33 4.62 -16.10
CA GLY A 95 -3.42 3.98 -17.05
C GLY A 95 -2.50 2.96 -16.39
N TYR A 96 -1.27 2.83 -16.87
CA TYR A 96 -0.33 1.83 -16.37
C TYR A 96 0.43 2.34 -15.15
N SER A 97 0.21 1.75 -13.98
CA SER A 97 0.79 2.25 -12.73
C SER A 97 2.32 2.24 -12.72
N TRP A 98 2.99 1.39 -13.51
CA TRP A 98 4.46 1.38 -13.64
C TRP A 98 5.02 2.49 -14.54
N GLN A 99 4.17 3.22 -15.27
CA GLN A 99 4.57 4.40 -16.04
C GLN A 99 4.34 5.70 -15.26
N THR A 100 3.49 5.68 -14.23
CA THR A 100 3.06 6.88 -13.48
C THR A 100 3.42 6.80 -11.99
N ALA A 101 2.54 6.22 -11.16
CA ALA A 101 2.73 6.14 -9.71
C ALA A 101 4.01 5.38 -9.31
N GLY A 102 4.37 4.32 -10.04
CA GLY A 102 5.56 3.49 -9.82
C GLY A 102 6.85 4.31 -9.83
N PRO A 103 7.17 5.04 -10.91
CA PRO A 103 8.29 5.96 -10.96
C PRO A 103 8.32 6.99 -9.84
N ILE A 104 7.17 7.53 -9.42
CA ILE A 104 7.09 8.49 -8.29
C ILE A 104 7.53 7.82 -6.98
N TRP A 105 6.98 6.63 -6.67
CA TRP A 105 7.37 5.86 -5.48
C TRP A 105 8.84 5.46 -5.53
N TYR A 106 9.33 5.08 -6.71
CA TYR A 106 10.72 4.70 -6.90
C TYR A 106 11.66 5.89 -6.69
N LYS A 107 11.36 7.06 -7.28
CA LYS A 107 12.10 8.31 -7.06
C LYS A 107 12.14 8.68 -5.58
N ALA A 108 11.01 8.57 -4.86
CA ALA A 108 10.97 8.82 -3.42
C ALA A 108 11.92 7.88 -2.65
N LEU A 109 11.85 6.58 -2.95
CA LEU A 109 12.71 5.54 -2.37
C LEU A 109 14.20 5.76 -2.64
N THR A 110 14.56 6.18 -3.87
CA THR A 110 15.96 6.33 -4.30
C THR A 110 16.46 7.78 -4.26
N SER A 111 15.70 8.70 -3.67
CA SER A 111 16.01 10.14 -3.67
C SER A 111 17.27 10.52 -2.88
N GLY A 112 17.81 9.62 -2.06
CA GLY A 112 18.82 9.92 -1.05
C GLY A 112 18.31 10.74 0.14
N LYS A 113 17.02 11.12 0.14
CA LYS A 113 16.36 11.89 1.20
C LYS A 113 15.55 11.01 2.17
N LEU A 114 15.23 9.77 1.77
CA LEU A 114 14.50 8.84 2.62
C LEU A 114 15.46 8.22 3.65
N ARG A 115 15.20 8.51 4.94
CA ARG A 115 15.98 7.99 6.05
C ARG A 115 15.64 6.51 6.30
N GLN A 116 16.59 5.76 6.88
CA GLN A 116 16.38 4.34 7.23
C GLN A 116 15.23 4.15 8.25
N ASN A 117 14.96 5.16 9.07
CA ASN A 117 13.88 5.18 10.05
C ASN A 117 12.76 6.16 9.67
N ALA A 118 12.56 6.42 8.37
CA ALA A 118 11.53 7.34 7.91
C ALA A 118 10.12 6.88 8.33
N SER A 119 9.32 7.86 8.77
CA SER A 119 7.91 7.69 9.09
C SER A 119 7.04 7.66 7.83
N PHE A 120 5.77 7.27 7.99
CA PHE A 120 4.79 7.35 6.91
C PHE A 120 4.64 8.78 6.38
N LYS A 121 4.68 9.79 7.27
CA LYS A 121 4.58 11.20 6.90
C LYS A 121 5.74 11.62 5.99
N GLU A 122 6.96 11.27 6.36
CA GLU A 122 8.15 11.59 5.57
C GLU A 122 8.13 10.90 4.20
N PHE A 123 7.71 9.63 4.15
CA PHE A 123 7.58 8.94 2.86
C PHE A 123 6.47 9.56 1.99
N ALA A 124 5.32 9.90 2.57
CA ALA A 124 4.23 10.58 1.86
C ALA A 124 4.70 11.94 1.29
N GLU A 125 5.39 12.75 2.10
CA GLU A 125 5.95 14.03 1.68
C GLU A 125 6.97 13.87 0.55
N LEU A 126 7.82 12.84 0.60
CA LEU A 126 8.75 12.54 -0.48
C LEU A 126 8.05 12.11 -1.77
N THR A 127 6.97 11.31 -1.70
CA THR A 127 6.20 10.99 -2.92
C THR A 127 5.50 12.21 -3.50
N ILE A 128 4.95 13.11 -2.67
CA ILE A 128 4.33 14.37 -3.11
C ILE A 128 5.38 15.27 -3.79
N LEU A 129 6.57 15.39 -3.18
CA LEU A 129 7.68 16.18 -3.74
C LEU A 129 8.16 15.67 -5.11
N ASN A 130 8.05 14.37 -5.36
CA ASN A 130 8.48 13.73 -6.61
C ASN A 130 7.32 13.48 -7.59
N ALA A 131 6.14 14.04 -7.34
CA ALA A 131 4.92 13.71 -8.08
C ALA A 131 4.80 14.40 -9.46
N ASP A 132 5.67 15.37 -9.77
CA ASP A 132 5.63 16.17 -11.00
C ASP A 132 4.18 16.68 -11.25
N ASP A 133 3.59 16.45 -12.42
CA ASP A 133 2.22 16.87 -12.79
C ASP A 133 1.09 16.09 -12.07
N HIS A 134 1.42 15.20 -11.13
CA HIS A 134 0.45 14.38 -10.39
C HIS A 134 0.35 14.72 -8.90
N GLU A 135 0.92 15.85 -8.46
CA GLU A 135 0.92 16.26 -7.05
C GLU A 135 -0.49 16.24 -6.43
N ASP A 136 -1.48 16.76 -7.16
CA ASP A 136 -2.89 16.78 -6.75
C ASP A 136 -3.42 15.39 -6.39
N LYS A 137 -3.16 14.40 -7.25
CA LYS A 137 -3.64 13.02 -7.12
C LYS A 137 -2.86 12.24 -6.07
N ILE A 138 -1.53 12.42 -5.99
CA ILE A 138 -0.71 11.79 -4.95
C ILE A 138 -1.12 12.30 -3.57
N LYS A 139 -1.31 13.62 -3.42
CA LYS A 139 -1.76 14.22 -2.17
C LYS A 139 -3.17 13.76 -1.80
N GLU A 140 -4.08 13.67 -2.76
CA GLU A 140 -5.43 13.13 -2.56
C GLU A 140 -5.41 11.66 -2.11
N ALA A 141 -4.57 10.82 -2.71
CA ALA A 141 -4.41 9.42 -2.32
C ALA A 141 -3.96 9.27 -0.86
N TRP A 142 -2.96 10.06 -0.44
CA TRP A 142 -2.50 10.07 0.94
C TRP A 142 -3.57 10.61 1.91
N LYS A 143 -4.32 11.65 1.52
CA LYS A 143 -5.43 12.18 2.33
C LYS A 143 -6.48 11.13 2.62
N ARG A 144 -6.84 10.32 1.62
CA ARG A 144 -7.82 9.23 1.74
C ARG A 144 -7.40 8.11 2.69
N VAL A 145 -6.12 8.01 3.03
CA VAL A 145 -5.63 7.09 4.08
C VAL A 145 -5.27 7.81 5.38
N GLY A 146 -5.53 9.10 5.48
CA GLY A 146 -5.41 9.89 6.72
C GLY A 146 -4.22 10.86 6.77
N TYR A 147 -3.61 11.25 5.65
CA TYR A 147 -2.61 12.32 5.62
C TYR A 147 -3.25 13.73 5.69
N PRO A 148 -2.66 14.71 6.40
CA PRO A 148 -1.48 14.56 7.26
C PRO A 148 -1.79 13.66 8.45
N PHE A 149 -0.91 12.70 8.69
CA PHE A 149 -1.05 11.78 9.79
C PHE A 149 -0.92 12.58 11.08
N GLY A 150 -1.99 12.61 11.88
CA GLY A 150 -1.93 13.21 13.21
C GLY A 150 -0.79 12.57 14.00
N GLU A 151 -0.18 13.33 14.91
CA GLU A 151 0.76 12.74 15.86
C GLU A 151 0.07 11.55 16.52
N ALA A 152 0.76 10.41 16.56
CA ALA A 152 0.40 9.38 17.51
C ALA A 152 0.42 10.09 18.86
N ARG A 153 -0.77 10.39 19.40
CA ARG A 153 -0.99 10.99 20.72
C ARG A 153 0.05 10.41 21.65
N ASP A 154 0.96 11.28 22.09
CA ASP A 154 1.96 11.17 23.15
C ASP A 154 2.54 9.76 23.42
N GLU A 155 3.87 9.67 23.45
CA GLU A 155 4.68 8.48 23.79
C GLU A 155 5.14 7.64 22.58
N LEU A 156 6.21 8.11 21.93
CA LEU A 156 7.28 7.22 21.48
C LEU A 156 7.96 6.58 22.69
#